data_AF-A0A0S4J2Z1-F1
#
_entry.id   AF-A0A0S4J2Z1-F1
#
_cell.length_a   1.000
_cell.length_b   1.000
_cell.length_c   1.000
_cell.angle_alpha   90.00
_cell.angle_beta   90.00
_cell.angle_gamma   90.00
#
_symmetry.space_group_name_H-M   'P 1'
#
loop_
_entity.id
_entity.type
_entity.pdbx_description
1 polymer ?
#
loop_
_entity_poly.entity_id
_entity_poly.type
_entity_poly.pdbx_seq_one_letter_code
_entity_poly.pdbx_strand_id
1 'polypeptide(L)'
;MEIGRTRGTTFAVAFLLGFVLLVQTITPNSLEVQVGRTPPSTSASSGTEVQLHWSHNVLRDAVEFQRMTLKANCSDKCTAHRYQEIYARTLVKFRESPQPSKLLEIGLGCIYDQCALGGPLTYMTFLPKTMYHTLEIDISVCKAKYAANNVSLELSTYIDEHACHGSSADTPTVSTCGDKFGPFDIVIDDGSHYLKHTSFSFRFWLKSTGLAPGGYLIIEDLQVTAMRVWANTAFENPVFGNSGRPPIAVGMTAVNYAQSLVLCKLSSVLCLAPQAGEDHAMIHYVNVVDQIIVAPESVAFRKTSLVTSTAERKLTSDMCIALDDKSGSSFDRKASVLVVRLDGHHLTEAMPSPATSQHLQTRLGARGFDVFELRLASCASVATCLASIRDIGGTLDLIVVEVPSNSDEQATSASQQLLIELLGGADFMRSNKLAIGGVVMINGYQPRSISAIQTPDSKSPRTADRINEPLLAFAADFVMQQLVTSPKGGHGRDAWAAYRVRNEEIVKRAIVFYSDVSIDAHNSLYFRRGDPRHDRDTDPSDQL
;
A
#
# COMPACT_ATOMS: atom_id res chain seq x y z
N MET A 1 43.77 -3.67 39.13
CA MET A 1 43.38 -2.52 39.96
C MET A 1 41.95 -2.76 40.37
N GLU A 2 41.77 -3.45 41.50
CA GLU A 2 40.49 -3.56 42.21
C GLU A 2 40.02 -2.18 42.62
N ILE A 3 38.71 -1.88 42.54
CA ILE A 3 37.89 -1.36 43.65
C ILE A 3 36.43 -1.77 43.36
N GLY A 4 35.86 -2.60 44.23
CA GLY A 4 34.42 -2.85 44.28
C GLY A 4 33.70 -1.86 45.21
N ARG A 5 32.37 -1.75 45.06
CA ARG A 5 31.47 -1.62 46.20
C ARG A 5 30.02 -1.96 45.85
N THR A 6 29.42 -2.67 46.78
CA THR A 6 28.11 -3.30 46.86
C THR A 6 27.04 -2.38 47.47
N ARG A 7 25.76 -2.68 47.15
CA ARG A 7 24.50 -2.66 47.96
C ARG A 7 23.33 -2.64 46.94
N GLY A 8 22.32 -3.50 46.93
CA GLY A 8 21.70 -4.31 47.97
C GLY A 8 20.38 -3.66 48.40
N THR A 9 19.24 -4.14 47.88
CA THR A 9 17.94 -4.04 48.59
C THR A 9 16.93 -5.03 48.02
N THR A 10 16.40 -5.81 48.94
CA THR A 10 15.40 -6.87 48.84
C THR A 10 14.00 -6.27 48.86
N PHE A 11 13.06 -6.79 48.07
CA PHE A 11 11.64 -6.78 48.44
C PHE A 11 11.00 -8.09 48.00
N ALA A 12 10.67 -8.92 49.00
CA ALA A 12 9.75 -10.03 48.91
C ALA A 12 8.45 -9.59 49.59
N VAL A 13 7.31 -9.76 48.93
CA VAL A 13 6.00 -9.81 49.59
C VAL A 13 5.28 -11.04 49.05
N ALA A 14 5.06 -11.99 49.95
CA ALA A 14 4.19 -13.12 49.79
C ALA A 14 2.75 -12.71 50.15
N PHE A 15 1.76 -13.25 49.44
CA PHE A 15 0.43 -13.48 49.99
C PHE A 15 -0.11 -14.82 49.48
N LEU A 16 -0.60 -15.61 50.44
CA LEU A 16 -1.14 -16.97 50.31
C LEU A 16 -2.66 -16.97 50.06
N LEU A 17 -3.08 -18.04 49.37
CA LEU A 17 -4.31 -18.86 49.53
C LEU A 17 -5.67 -18.35 49.04
N GLY A 18 -6.32 -19.20 48.23
CA GLY A 18 -7.76 -19.21 47.99
C GLY A 18 -8.20 -20.16 46.87
N PHE A 19 -8.31 -21.46 47.19
CA PHE A 19 -8.96 -22.51 46.39
C PHE A 19 -10.39 -22.14 45.94
N VAL A 20 -10.78 -22.45 44.69
CA VAL A 20 -12.01 -23.24 44.36
C VAL A 20 -11.81 -23.91 42.99
N LEU A 21 -11.77 -25.23 43.00
CA LEU A 21 -11.97 -26.13 41.86
C LEU A 21 -13.49 -26.14 41.54
N LEU A 22 -13.89 -25.90 40.28
CA LEU A 22 -15.20 -26.37 39.82
C LEU A 22 -15.00 -27.33 38.64
N VAL A 23 -15.10 -28.61 38.97
CA VAL A 23 -15.27 -29.71 38.03
C VAL A 23 -16.77 -29.80 37.73
N GLN A 24 -17.14 -29.76 36.45
CA GLN A 24 -18.44 -30.26 36.01
C GLN A 24 -18.23 -31.28 34.89
N THR A 25 -18.33 -32.55 35.26
CA THR A 25 -18.64 -33.67 34.37
C THR A 25 -20.14 -33.90 34.38
N ILE A 26 -20.82 -33.80 33.23
CA ILE A 26 -22.08 -34.50 32.97
C ILE A 26 -22.05 -35.10 31.55
N THR A 27 -22.65 -36.28 31.49
CA THR A 27 -22.54 -37.46 30.62
C THR A 27 -23.22 -37.41 29.24
N PRO A 28 -22.93 -38.39 28.35
CA PRO A 28 -23.53 -38.55 27.02
C PRO A 28 -24.80 -39.43 27.06
N ASN A 29 -25.73 -39.21 26.12
CA ASN A 29 -26.82 -40.10 25.65
C ASN A 29 -27.67 -39.28 24.66
N SER A 30 -28.32 -39.80 23.62
CA SER A 30 -28.28 -41.02 22.83
C SER A 30 -29.26 -40.76 21.66
N LEU A 31 -28.99 -41.38 20.52
CA LEU A 31 -29.84 -41.53 19.33
C LEU A 31 -31.37 -41.45 19.55
N GLU A 32 -32.07 -40.75 18.66
CA GLU A 32 -33.33 -41.24 18.12
C GLU A 32 -33.54 -40.83 16.66
N VAL A 33 -33.90 -41.84 15.87
CA VAL A 33 -34.16 -41.83 14.43
C VAL A 33 -35.67 -41.66 14.24
N GLN A 34 -36.11 -40.75 13.38
CA GLN A 34 -37.42 -40.88 12.73
C GLN A 34 -37.33 -40.71 11.22
N VAL A 35 -37.86 -41.73 10.55
CA VAL A 35 -37.99 -41.94 9.12
C VAL A 35 -39.34 -41.39 8.67
N GLY A 36 -39.35 -40.56 7.62
CA GLY A 36 -40.56 -40.14 6.90
C GLY A 36 -40.25 -39.94 5.42
N ARG A 37 -40.78 -40.83 4.56
CA ARG A 37 -40.63 -40.85 3.09
C ARG A 37 -41.66 -39.97 2.39
N THR A 38 -41.25 -39.23 1.37
CA THR A 38 -42.02 -38.90 0.13
C THR A 38 -41.06 -38.51 -1.03
N PRO A 39 -41.47 -38.61 -2.33
CA PRO A 39 -40.64 -39.07 -3.48
C PRO A 39 -40.01 -37.94 -4.35
N PRO A 40 -39.24 -38.24 -5.42
CA PRO A 40 -38.14 -37.41 -5.89
C PRO A 40 -38.55 -36.34 -6.91
N SER A 41 -38.03 -35.12 -6.74
CA SER A 41 -37.97 -34.12 -7.79
C SER A 41 -36.52 -33.92 -8.24
N THR A 42 -36.24 -34.45 -9.42
CA THR A 42 -35.29 -33.97 -10.44
C THR A 42 -34.23 -32.95 -10.01
N SER A 43 -32.99 -33.42 -10.12
CA SER A 43 -31.73 -32.68 -10.21
C SER A 43 -31.82 -31.33 -10.94
N ALA A 44 -31.46 -30.28 -10.21
CA ALA A 44 -30.73 -29.14 -10.77
C ALA A 44 -29.57 -28.86 -9.81
N SER A 45 -28.40 -29.43 -10.11
CA SER A 45 -27.16 -29.05 -9.43
C SER A 45 -26.74 -27.67 -9.93
N SER A 46 -27.16 -26.62 -9.24
CA SER A 46 -26.64 -25.27 -9.44
C SER A 46 -25.77 -24.89 -8.25
N GLY A 47 -24.46 -24.83 -8.50
CA GLY A 47 -23.51 -23.96 -7.82
C GLY A 47 -23.49 -23.99 -6.30
N THR A 48 -22.82 -24.98 -5.71
CA THR A 48 -22.18 -24.76 -4.41
C THR A 48 -20.97 -23.85 -4.64
N GLU A 49 -21.24 -22.55 -4.69
CA GLU A 49 -20.23 -21.51 -4.68
C GLU A 49 -19.53 -21.54 -3.31
N VAL A 50 -18.23 -21.79 -3.33
CA VAL A 50 -17.37 -21.81 -2.14
C VAL A 50 -17.44 -20.42 -1.49
N GLN A 51 -18.19 -20.31 -0.38
CA GLN A 51 -18.12 -19.16 0.51
C GLN A 51 -16.76 -19.19 1.24
N LEU A 52 -15.73 -18.61 0.59
CA LEU A 52 -14.49 -18.26 1.25
C LEU A 52 -14.78 -17.13 2.25
N HIS A 53 -14.66 -17.42 3.54
CA HIS A 53 -14.65 -16.41 4.60
C HIS A 53 -13.36 -15.61 4.51
N TRP A 54 -13.42 -14.48 3.81
CA TRP A 54 -12.38 -13.46 3.83
C TRP A 54 -12.38 -12.80 5.22
N SER A 55 -11.28 -12.85 5.97
CA SER A 55 -11.19 -12.19 7.29
C SER A 55 -10.10 -11.10 7.24
N HIS A 56 -10.29 -10.08 6.43
CA HIS A 56 -9.25 -9.08 6.20
C HIS A 56 -9.16 -8.06 7.35
N ASN A 57 -7.97 -7.94 7.93
CA ASN A 57 -7.59 -6.75 8.69
C ASN A 57 -6.12 -6.44 8.36
N VAL A 58 -5.91 -5.43 7.50
CA VAL A 58 -4.56 -5.00 7.07
C VAL A 58 -3.64 -4.76 8.26
N LEU A 59 -4.14 -4.24 9.37
CA LEU A 59 -3.35 -4.03 10.59
C LEU A 59 -2.96 -5.37 11.23
N ARG A 60 -3.92 -6.30 11.39
CA ARG A 60 -3.63 -7.65 11.90
C ARG A 60 -2.62 -8.38 11.03
N ASP A 61 -2.78 -8.28 9.71
CA ASP A 61 -1.90 -8.94 8.75
C ASP A 61 -0.51 -8.29 8.68
N ALA A 62 -0.43 -6.97 8.90
CA ALA A 62 0.84 -6.25 9.05
C ALA A 62 1.56 -6.65 10.34
N VAL A 63 0.85 -6.72 11.47
CA VAL A 63 1.40 -7.22 12.74
C VAL A 63 1.89 -8.65 12.60
N GLU A 64 1.13 -9.51 11.92
CA GLU A 64 1.54 -10.89 11.67
C GLU A 64 2.76 -10.98 10.76
N PHE A 65 2.82 -10.19 9.68
CA PHE A 65 4.00 -10.08 8.82
C PHE A 65 5.23 -9.65 9.64
N GLN A 66 5.10 -8.56 10.40
CA GLN A 66 6.16 -8.05 11.27
C GLN A 66 6.65 -9.11 12.27
N ARG A 67 5.72 -9.79 12.95
CA ARG A 67 6.05 -10.86 13.90
C ARG A 67 6.86 -11.98 13.24
N MET A 68 6.53 -12.35 12.01
CA MET A 68 7.27 -13.37 11.26
C MET A 68 8.65 -12.87 10.83
N THR A 69 8.76 -11.65 10.31
CA THR A 69 10.03 -11.01 9.91
C THR A 69 11.00 -10.89 11.10
N LEU A 70 10.51 -10.40 12.24
CA LEU A 70 11.32 -10.24 13.46
C LEU A 70 11.80 -11.59 14.00
N LYS A 71 10.99 -12.65 13.88
CA LYS A 71 11.38 -14.00 14.28
C LYS A 71 12.50 -14.56 13.40
N ALA A 72 12.54 -14.21 12.10
CA ALA A 72 13.61 -14.63 11.20
C ALA A 72 14.96 -13.99 11.52
N ASN A 73 14.96 -12.80 12.14
CA ASN A 73 16.15 -12.06 12.58
C ASN A 73 17.23 -11.90 11.49
N CYS A 74 16.80 -11.75 10.24
CA CYS A 74 17.69 -11.67 9.08
C CYS A 74 17.19 -10.68 8.01
N SER A 75 16.23 -9.84 8.37
CA SER A 75 15.66 -8.85 7.46
C SER A 75 15.33 -7.59 8.23
N ASP A 76 15.57 -6.46 7.60
CA ASP A 76 15.31 -5.12 8.12
C ASP A 76 13.95 -4.54 7.68
N LYS A 77 13.17 -5.30 6.91
CA LYS A 77 11.84 -4.93 6.39
C LYS A 77 10.88 -4.38 7.45
N CYS A 78 11.05 -4.79 8.71
CA CYS A 78 10.27 -4.34 9.86
C CYS A 78 11.12 -3.84 11.04
N THR A 79 12.42 -3.59 10.84
CA THR A 79 13.29 -2.99 11.87
C THR A 79 13.73 -1.58 11.45
N ALA A 80 14.58 -1.48 10.43
CA ALA A 80 14.95 -0.18 9.84
C ALA A 80 13.81 0.39 8.99
N HIS A 81 12.95 -0.49 8.45
CA HIS A 81 11.85 -0.14 7.57
C HIS A 81 10.48 -0.47 8.15
N ARG A 82 9.43 -0.03 7.44
CA ARG A 82 8.02 -0.22 7.80
C ARG A 82 7.22 -0.91 6.70
N TYR A 83 7.79 -1.92 6.06
CA TYR A 83 7.18 -2.55 4.88
C TYR A 83 6.02 -3.50 5.20
N GLN A 84 5.78 -3.83 6.48
CA GLN A 84 4.67 -4.69 6.89
C GLN A 84 3.30 -4.23 6.37
N GLU A 85 3.09 -2.91 6.25
CA GLU A 85 1.82 -2.35 5.80
C GLU A 85 1.61 -2.58 4.30
N ILE A 86 2.62 -2.29 3.47
CA ILE A 86 2.52 -2.53 2.02
C ILE A 86 2.43 -4.03 1.71
N TYR A 87 3.12 -4.87 2.47
CA TYR A 87 3.05 -6.33 2.33
C TYR A 87 1.70 -6.91 2.75
N ALA A 88 1.13 -6.46 3.87
CA ALA A 88 -0.21 -6.89 4.27
C ALA A 88 -1.26 -6.59 3.19
N ARG A 89 -1.11 -5.50 2.45
CA ARG A 89 -2.06 -5.13 1.38
C ARG A 89 -1.87 -5.92 0.10
N THR A 90 -0.63 -6.19 -0.27
CA THR A 90 -0.29 -6.79 -1.56
C THR A 90 -0.31 -8.31 -1.49
N LEU A 91 0.12 -8.89 -0.36
CA LEU A 91 0.42 -10.31 -0.25
C LEU A 91 -0.72 -11.16 0.32
N VAL A 92 -1.61 -10.60 1.14
CA VAL A 92 -2.66 -11.37 1.86
C VAL A 92 -3.56 -12.16 0.91
N LYS A 93 -3.92 -11.59 -0.24
CA LYS A 93 -4.74 -12.28 -1.25
C LYS A 93 -4.11 -13.60 -1.73
N PHE A 94 -2.79 -13.67 -1.78
CA PHE A 94 -2.06 -14.86 -2.20
C PHE A 94 -1.91 -15.87 -1.08
N ARG A 95 -1.77 -15.39 0.17
CA ARG A 95 -1.75 -16.25 1.37
C ARG A 95 -3.05 -17.04 1.51
N GLU A 96 -4.18 -16.36 1.32
CA GLU A 96 -5.52 -16.91 1.51
C GLU A 96 -6.04 -17.63 0.25
N SER A 97 -5.43 -17.37 -0.90
CA SER A 97 -5.77 -18.04 -2.15
C SER A 97 -5.75 -19.56 -1.99
N PRO A 98 -6.77 -20.29 -2.50
CA PRO A 98 -6.70 -21.72 -2.61
C PRO A 98 -5.68 -22.16 -3.66
N GLN A 99 -5.42 -21.32 -4.67
CA GLN A 99 -4.45 -21.59 -5.72
C GLN A 99 -3.05 -21.16 -5.27
N PRO A 100 -2.01 -21.98 -5.51
CA PRO A 100 -0.64 -21.59 -5.25
C PRO A 100 -0.24 -20.41 -6.14
N SER A 101 0.64 -19.56 -5.64
CA SER A 101 1.19 -18.43 -6.40
C SER A 101 2.71 -18.52 -6.52
N LYS A 102 3.30 -17.62 -7.31
CA LYS A 102 4.74 -17.53 -7.51
C LYS A 102 5.25 -16.14 -7.14
N LEU A 103 6.28 -16.09 -6.32
CA LEU A 103 6.99 -14.87 -5.95
C LEU A 103 8.41 -14.91 -6.53
N LEU A 104 8.85 -13.79 -7.10
CA LEU A 104 10.25 -13.50 -7.41
C LEU A 104 10.74 -12.34 -6.53
N GLU A 105 11.78 -12.58 -5.74
CA GLU A 105 12.52 -11.52 -5.05
C GLU A 105 13.86 -11.27 -5.76
N ILE A 106 14.08 -10.04 -6.19
CA ILE A 106 15.35 -9.58 -6.70
C ILE A 106 16.16 -9.09 -5.51
N GLY A 107 17.32 -9.71 -5.26
CA GLY A 107 18.15 -9.43 -4.08
C GLY A 107 17.88 -10.44 -2.96
N LEU A 108 18.88 -11.28 -2.66
CA LEU A 108 18.81 -12.29 -1.61
C LEU A 108 19.52 -11.86 -0.31
N GLY A 109 20.04 -10.62 -0.32
CA GLY A 109 20.84 -10.06 0.76
C GLY A 109 22.29 -10.55 0.79
N CYS A 110 22.82 -11.12 -0.31
CA CYS A 110 24.16 -11.71 -0.30
C CYS A 110 25.29 -10.73 0.05
N ILE A 111 25.10 -9.43 -0.13
CA ILE A 111 26.12 -8.42 0.13
C ILE A 111 26.14 -7.93 1.59
N TYR A 112 25.11 -8.19 2.40
CA TYR A 112 24.99 -7.65 3.76
C TYR A 112 25.66 -8.53 4.82
N ASP A 113 26.51 -7.94 5.66
CA ASP A 113 27.47 -8.68 6.50
C ASP A 113 26.84 -9.66 7.49
N GLN A 114 25.63 -9.39 7.98
CA GLN A 114 25.08 -10.11 9.14
C GLN A 114 24.36 -11.40 8.77
N CYS A 115 23.71 -11.47 7.60
CA CYS A 115 23.03 -12.68 7.16
C CYS A 115 22.62 -12.61 5.67
N ALA A 116 22.12 -13.73 5.13
CA ALA A 116 21.44 -13.82 3.84
C ALA A 116 20.14 -14.65 4.03
N LEU A 117 19.22 -14.62 3.06
CA LEU A 117 17.90 -15.28 3.12
C LEU A 117 16.84 -14.58 3.98
N GLY A 118 16.99 -13.29 4.28
CA GLY A 118 15.99 -12.51 5.01
C GLY A 118 14.59 -12.58 4.39
N GLY A 119 14.53 -12.42 3.07
CA GLY A 119 13.31 -12.56 2.28
C GLY A 119 12.71 -13.97 2.32
N PRO A 120 13.41 -15.05 1.92
CA PRO A 120 12.89 -16.42 1.99
C PRO A 120 12.35 -16.80 3.38
N LEU A 121 13.09 -16.48 4.46
CA LEU A 121 12.67 -16.79 5.83
C LEU A 121 11.38 -16.06 6.23
N THR A 122 11.15 -14.88 5.64
CA THR A 122 9.95 -14.07 5.85
C THR A 122 8.80 -14.55 4.96
N TYR A 123 8.99 -14.54 3.63
CA TYR A 123 7.93 -14.77 2.66
C TYR A 123 7.46 -16.23 2.61
N MET A 124 8.34 -17.22 2.73
CA MET A 124 7.90 -18.63 2.74
C MET A 124 7.06 -18.95 3.98
N THR A 125 7.32 -18.25 5.10
CA THR A 125 6.53 -18.38 6.33
C THR A 125 5.19 -17.64 6.20
N PHE A 126 5.20 -16.42 5.66
CA PHE A 126 4.00 -15.61 5.49
C PHE A 126 3.09 -16.14 4.37
N LEU A 127 3.65 -16.77 3.35
CA LEU A 127 2.96 -17.27 2.16
C LEU A 127 3.23 -18.77 1.95
N PRO A 128 2.66 -19.65 2.78
CA PRO A 128 3.00 -21.08 2.78
C PRO A 128 2.61 -21.84 1.51
N LYS A 129 1.80 -21.24 0.62
CA LYS A 129 1.38 -21.81 -0.67
C LYS A 129 2.09 -21.16 -1.86
N THR A 130 3.03 -20.26 -1.61
CA THR A 130 3.72 -19.51 -2.65
C THR A 130 5.08 -20.14 -2.93
N MET A 131 5.35 -20.43 -4.20
CA MET A 131 6.67 -20.83 -4.63
C MET A 131 7.58 -19.61 -4.70
N TYR A 132 8.64 -19.63 -3.89
CA TYR A 132 9.61 -18.56 -3.79
C TYR A 132 10.72 -18.75 -4.83
N HIS A 133 11.02 -17.70 -5.58
CA HIS A 133 12.13 -17.62 -6.52
C HIS A 133 12.96 -16.39 -6.20
N THR A 134 14.23 -16.41 -6.61
CA THR A 134 15.10 -15.27 -6.42
C THR A 134 15.92 -14.96 -7.67
N LEU A 135 16.24 -13.68 -7.88
CA LEU A 135 17.23 -13.23 -8.85
C LEU A 135 18.36 -12.55 -8.09
N GLU A 136 19.56 -13.09 -8.20
CA GLU A 136 20.74 -12.62 -7.49
C GLU A 136 21.94 -12.50 -8.44
N ILE A 137 22.72 -11.43 -8.28
CA ILE A 137 23.87 -11.16 -9.15
C ILE A 137 24.99 -12.17 -8.90
N ASP A 138 25.23 -12.51 -7.63
CA ASP A 138 26.27 -13.44 -7.23
C ASP A 138 25.81 -14.34 -6.07
N ILE A 139 25.21 -15.48 -6.43
CA ILE A 139 24.77 -16.48 -5.45
C ILE A 139 25.94 -17.11 -4.68
N SER A 140 27.16 -17.07 -5.22
CA SER A 140 28.31 -17.73 -4.58
C SER A 140 28.66 -17.07 -3.25
N VAL A 141 28.45 -15.76 -3.13
CA VAL A 141 28.60 -15.01 -1.88
C VAL A 141 27.57 -15.46 -0.84
N CYS A 142 26.33 -15.68 -1.26
CA CYS A 142 25.29 -16.21 -0.36
C CYS A 142 25.61 -17.62 0.15
N LYS A 143 26.13 -18.51 -0.71
CA LYS A 143 26.48 -19.88 -0.32
C LYS A 143 27.50 -19.93 0.82
N ALA A 144 28.48 -19.03 0.83
CA ALA A 144 29.42 -18.91 1.94
C ALA A 144 28.72 -18.53 3.27
N LYS A 145 27.69 -17.67 3.21
CA LYS A 145 26.90 -17.25 4.37
C LYS A 145 25.93 -18.32 4.85
N TYR A 146 25.42 -19.18 3.96
CA TYR A 146 24.56 -20.30 4.36
C TYR A 146 25.30 -21.25 5.31
N ALA A 147 26.56 -21.57 4.98
CA ALA A 147 27.42 -22.38 5.81
C ALA A 147 27.72 -21.72 7.16
N ALA A 148 27.98 -20.40 7.17
CA ALA A 148 28.26 -19.66 8.39
C ALA A 148 27.05 -19.53 9.34
N ASN A 149 25.83 -19.56 8.81
CA ASN A 149 24.59 -19.35 9.57
C ASN A 149 23.77 -20.63 9.81
N ASN A 150 24.35 -21.82 9.58
CA ASN A 150 23.68 -23.12 9.75
C ASN A 150 22.35 -23.24 8.99
N VAL A 151 22.29 -22.68 7.77
CA VAL A 151 21.13 -22.85 6.89
C VAL A 151 20.98 -24.34 6.57
N SER A 152 19.76 -24.87 6.69
CA SER A 152 19.50 -26.29 6.41
C SER A 152 19.84 -26.64 4.96
N LEU A 153 20.32 -27.86 4.73
CA LEU A 153 20.59 -28.35 3.38
C LEU A 153 19.34 -28.23 2.49
N GLU A 154 18.17 -28.60 3.01
CA GLU A 154 16.88 -28.50 2.34
C GLU A 154 16.59 -27.08 1.84
N LEU A 155 16.70 -26.07 2.71
CA LEU A 155 16.47 -24.68 2.33
C LEU A 155 17.52 -24.19 1.32
N SER A 156 18.80 -24.51 1.52
CA SER A 156 19.85 -24.09 0.58
C SER A 156 19.69 -24.71 -0.81
N THR A 157 19.31 -25.99 -0.90
CA THR A 157 19.03 -26.69 -2.15
C THR A 157 17.79 -26.10 -2.82
N TYR A 158 16.72 -25.85 -2.07
CA TYR A 158 15.51 -25.22 -2.60
C TYR A 158 15.82 -23.86 -3.26
N ILE A 159 16.59 -23.00 -2.58
CA ILE A 159 16.96 -21.69 -3.11
C ILE A 159 17.81 -21.81 -4.38
N ASP A 160 18.79 -22.70 -4.40
CA ASP A 160 19.63 -22.93 -5.58
C ASP A 160 18.83 -23.38 -6.81
N GLU A 161 17.84 -24.25 -6.62
CA GLU A 161 16.97 -24.75 -7.69
C GLU A 161 16.00 -23.69 -8.24
N HIS A 162 15.65 -22.70 -7.41
CA HIS A 162 14.69 -21.63 -7.72
C HIS A 162 15.36 -20.25 -7.91
N ALA A 163 16.68 -20.22 -8.10
CA ALA A 163 17.43 -19.01 -8.37
C ALA A 163 17.65 -18.77 -9.87
N CYS A 164 17.60 -17.49 -10.23
CA CYS A 164 18.16 -16.92 -11.44
C CYS A 164 19.46 -16.19 -11.09
N HIS A 165 20.40 -16.15 -12.03
CA HIS A 165 21.72 -15.56 -11.83
C HIS A 165 21.98 -14.46 -12.83
N GLY A 166 22.45 -13.31 -12.35
CA GLY A 166 22.84 -12.18 -13.18
C GLY A 166 22.19 -10.87 -12.75
N SER A 167 22.39 -9.83 -13.58
CA SER A 167 21.89 -8.49 -13.28
C SER A 167 20.37 -8.41 -13.46
N SER A 168 19.69 -7.80 -12.49
CA SER A 168 18.27 -7.46 -12.58
C SER A 168 17.95 -6.32 -13.54
N ALA A 169 18.97 -5.65 -14.08
CA ALA A 169 18.87 -4.61 -15.09
C ALA A 169 19.39 -5.06 -16.47
N ASP A 170 19.38 -6.36 -16.74
CA ASP A 170 19.77 -6.96 -18.02
C ASP A 170 18.60 -7.73 -18.64
N THR A 171 18.10 -7.27 -19.79
CA THR A 171 16.91 -7.83 -20.44
C THR A 171 17.03 -9.35 -20.71
N PRO A 172 18.12 -9.88 -21.30
CA PRO A 172 18.29 -11.32 -21.45
C PRO A 172 18.16 -12.10 -20.13
N THR A 173 18.78 -11.60 -19.06
CA THR A 173 18.74 -12.22 -17.74
C THR A 173 17.31 -12.28 -17.19
N VAL A 174 16.62 -11.15 -17.12
CA VAL A 174 15.26 -11.09 -16.54
C VAL A 174 14.22 -11.80 -17.41
N SER A 175 14.37 -11.76 -18.74
CA SER A 175 13.50 -12.52 -19.66
C SER A 175 13.69 -14.02 -19.49
N THR A 176 14.94 -14.49 -19.44
CA THR A 176 15.23 -15.92 -19.21
C THR A 176 14.68 -16.39 -17.87
N CYS A 177 14.78 -15.56 -16.83
CA CYS A 177 14.20 -15.86 -15.51
C CYS A 177 12.67 -15.96 -15.58
N GLY A 178 12.02 -14.99 -16.22
CA GLY A 178 10.57 -14.98 -16.45
C GLY A 178 10.09 -16.18 -17.28
N ASP A 179 10.84 -16.57 -18.31
CA ASP A 179 10.51 -17.73 -19.15
C ASP A 179 10.69 -19.06 -18.40
N LYS A 180 11.69 -19.14 -17.53
CA LYS A 180 12.00 -20.36 -16.76
C LYS A 180 11.00 -20.61 -15.64
N PHE A 181 10.68 -19.58 -14.87
CA PHE A 181 9.94 -19.74 -13.61
C PHE A 181 8.58 -19.02 -13.60
N GLY A 182 8.38 -18.03 -14.44
CA GLY A 182 7.18 -17.21 -14.49
C GLY A 182 5.95 -17.93 -15.09
N PRO A 183 4.88 -17.16 -15.38
CA PRO A 183 4.68 -15.79 -14.90
C PRO A 183 4.63 -15.76 -13.37
N PHE A 184 5.21 -14.73 -12.76
CA PHE A 184 5.17 -14.50 -11.32
C PHE A 184 3.91 -13.72 -10.95
N ASP A 185 3.29 -14.06 -9.83
CA ASP A 185 2.19 -13.28 -9.25
C ASP A 185 2.69 -12.07 -8.46
N ILE A 186 3.92 -12.18 -7.94
CA ILE A 186 4.57 -11.16 -7.13
C ILE A 186 6.02 -11.03 -7.61
N VAL A 187 6.45 -9.81 -7.91
CA VAL A 187 7.86 -9.45 -8.12
C VAL A 187 8.22 -8.37 -7.10
N ILE A 188 9.28 -8.59 -6.33
CA ILE A 188 9.81 -7.65 -5.34
C ILE A 188 11.22 -7.25 -5.81
N ASP A 189 11.47 -5.96 -6.00
CA ASP A 189 12.80 -5.40 -6.27
C ASP A 189 13.38 -4.84 -4.98
N ASP A 190 14.19 -5.68 -4.32
CA ASP A 190 15.01 -5.41 -3.13
C ASP A 190 16.51 -5.59 -3.50
N GLY A 191 16.84 -5.25 -4.75
CA GLY A 191 18.13 -5.59 -5.35
C GLY A 191 19.24 -4.61 -4.99
N SER A 192 19.77 -3.92 -6.00
CA SER A 192 20.93 -3.04 -5.81
C SER A 192 20.57 -1.60 -5.41
N HIS A 193 19.27 -1.27 -5.47
CA HIS A 193 18.71 0.07 -5.28
C HIS A 193 19.28 1.17 -6.21
N TYR A 194 20.08 0.79 -7.22
CA TYR A 194 20.57 1.72 -8.23
C TYR A 194 19.37 2.27 -8.98
N LEU A 195 19.33 3.59 -9.15
CA LEU A 195 18.25 4.28 -9.84
C LEU A 195 17.98 3.69 -11.24
N LYS A 196 19.04 3.34 -11.98
CA LYS A 196 18.90 2.65 -13.27
C LYS A 196 18.17 1.31 -13.16
N HIS A 197 18.44 0.54 -12.11
CA HIS A 197 17.91 -0.81 -11.93
C HIS A 197 16.45 -0.78 -11.50
N THR A 198 16.10 0.05 -10.50
CA THR A 198 14.70 0.21 -10.07
C THR A 198 13.82 0.79 -11.18
N SER A 199 14.36 1.73 -11.97
CA SER A 199 13.67 2.24 -13.16
C SER A 199 13.57 1.22 -14.29
N PHE A 200 14.54 0.31 -14.42
CA PHE A 200 14.44 -0.83 -15.32
C PHE A 200 13.33 -1.78 -14.86
N SER A 201 13.29 -2.16 -13.58
CA SER A 201 12.26 -3.05 -13.01
C SER A 201 10.84 -2.55 -13.29
N PHE A 202 10.58 -1.25 -13.07
CA PHE A 202 9.29 -0.63 -13.41
C PHE A 202 8.94 -0.81 -14.90
N ARG A 203 9.86 -0.43 -15.80
CA ARG A 203 9.60 -0.44 -17.24
C ARG A 203 9.44 -1.86 -17.79
N PHE A 204 10.29 -2.79 -17.31
CA PHE A 204 10.33 -4.17 -17.78
C PHE A 204 9.16 -4.98 -17.23
N TRP A 205 9.01 -5.13 -15.91
CA TRP A 205 8.07 -6.10 -15.33
C TRP A 205 6.62 -5.77 -15.63
N LEU A 206 6.23 -4.49 -15.64
CA LEU A 206 4.85 -4.10 -15.95
C LEU A 206 4.44 -4.46 -17.38
N LYS A 207 5.38 -4.40 -18.34
CA LYS A 207 5.14 -4.75 -19.75
C LYS A 207 5.46 -6.23 -20.07
N SER A 208 6.30 -6.87 -19.27
CA SER A 208 6.76 -8.24 -19.46
C SER A 208 5.64 -9.25 -19.22
N THR A 209 5.61 -10.33 -20.00
CA THR A 209 4.76 -11.51 -19.75
C THR A 209 5.20 -12.29 -18.51
N GLY A 210 6.41 -12.05 -18.00
CA GLY A 210 6.93 -12.66 -16.78
C GLY A 210 6.23 -12.20 -15.50
N LEU A 211 5.48 -11.09 -15.51
CA LEU A 211 4.56 -10.70 -14.42
C LEU A 211 3.11 -11.01 -14.85
N ALA A 212 2.41 -11.79 -14.04
CA ALA A 212 1.03 -12.20 -14.28
C ALA A 212 0.07 -10.99 -14.28
N PRO A 213 -0.97 -10.99 -15.13
CA PRO A 213 -2.11 -10.08 -14.96
C PRO A 213 -2.71 -10.20 -13.55
N GLY A 214 -2.95 -9.08 -12.88
CA GLY A 214 -3.34 -9.05 -11.46
C GLY A 214 -2.20 -9.20 -10.45
N GLY A 215 -0.98 -9.47 -10.93
CA GLY A 215 0.22 -9.56 -10.11
C GLY A 215 0.77 -8.20 -9.69
N TYR A 216 1.61 -8.20 -8.65
CA TYR A 216 2.24 -6.97 -8.13
C TYR A 216 3.73 -6.91 -8.47
N LEU A 217 4.18 -5.72 -8.87
CA LEU A 217 5.57 -5.29 -8.78
C LEU A 217 5.72 -4.40 -7.55
N ILE A 218 6.59 -4.76 -6.61
CA ILE A 218 6.92 -4.00 -5.40
C ILE A 218 8.38 -3.56 -5.52
N ILE A 219 8.69 -2.30 -5.22
CA ILE A 219 10.07 -1.77 -5.26
C ILE A 219 10.37 -1.14 -3.90
N GLU A 220 11.43 -1.60 -3.24
CA GLU A 220 11.86 -1.18 -1.90
C GLU A 220 13.02 -0.18 -1.94
N ASP A 221 13.36 0.35 -0.76
CA ASP A 221 14.50 1.20 -0.48
C ASP A 221 14.64 2.46 -1.33
N LEU A 222 13.51 3.08 -1.63
CA LEU A 222 13.46 4.27 -2.47
C LEU A 222 14.13 5.49 -1.81
N GLN A 223 14.35 5.48 -0.49
CA GLN A 223 15.09 6.52 0.25
C GLN A 223 16.51 6.72 -0.26
N VAL A 224 17.21 5.65 -0.67
CA VAL A 224 18.61 5.76 -1.09
C VAL A 224 18.75 6.38 -2.47
N THR A 225 17.65 6.52 -3.23
CA THR A 225 17.66 7.18 -4.55
C THR A 225 17.99 8.68 -4.48
N ALA A 226 17.90 9.30 -3.30
CA ALA A 226 18.35 10.67 -3.05
C ALA A 226 19.86 10.76 -2.76
N MET A 227 20.57 9.64 -2.58
CA MET A 227 22.00 9.62 -2.27
C MET A 227 22.83 9.50 -3.55
N ARG A 228 23.90 10.30 -3.66
CA ARG A 228 24.72 10.45 -4.89
C ARG A 228 25.18 9.13 -5.50
N VAL A 229 25.61 8.16 -4.68
CA VAL A 229 26.16 6.87 -5.15
C VAL A 229 25.11 6.07 -5.95
N TRP A 230 23.87 6.03 -5.48
CA TRP A 230 22.78 5.32 -6.14
C TRP A 230 22.12 6.14 -7.26
N ALA A 231 22.02 7.45 -7.06
CA ALA A 231 21.36 8.38 -7.99
C ALA A 231 22.14 8.58 -9.31
N ASN A 232 23.47 8.58 -9.28
CA ASN A 232 24.31 8.84 -10.46
C ASN A 232 24.19 7.77 -11.56
N THR A 233 23.46 6.67 -11.32
CA THR A 233 23.22 5.63 -12.32
C THR A 233 22.16 5.99 -13.36
N ALA A 234 21.36 7.03 -13.14
CA ALA A 234 20.31 7.46 -14.08
C ALA A 234 20.81 8.06 -15.41
N PHE A 235 22.10 8.37 -15.54
CA PHE A 235 22.64 9.01 -16.74
C PHE A 235 22.83 8.00 -17.88
N GLU A 236 21.73 7.57 -18.52
CA GLU A 236 21.76 6.83 -19.79
C GLU A 236 22.05 7.74 -20.98
N ASN A 237 21.99 9.08 -20.82
CA ASN A 237 22.13 10.03 -21.91
C ASN A 237 23.43 10.88 -21.80
N PRO A 238 24.43 10.66 -22.67
CA PRO A 238 25.70 11.38 -22.63
C PRO A 238 25.58 12.89 -22.89
N VAL A 239 24.45 13.37 -23.43
CA VAL A 239 24.20 14.80 -23.67
C VAL A 239 24.19 15.61 -22.35
N PHE A 240 23.84 15.00 -21.23
CA PHE A 240 23.76 15.69 -19.93
C PHE A 240 25.00 15.51 -19.04
N GLY A 241 25.99 14.72 -19.51
CA GLY A 241 27.14 14.24 -18.74
C GLY A 241 28.09 15.30 -18.17
N ASN A 242 27.89 16.59 -18.47
CA ASN A 242 28.69 17.70 -17.92
C ASN A 242 27.85 18.90 -17.43
N SER A 243 26.52 18.77 -17.36
CA SER A 243 25.65 19.93 -17.11
C SER A 243 25.53 20.36 -15.64
N GLY A 244 26.16 19.65 -14.70
CA GLY A 244 26.01 19.90 -13.26
C GLY A 244 24.58 19.73 -12.75
N ARG A 245 23.69 19.11 -13.55
CA ARG A 245 22.28 18.90 -13.21
C ARG A 245 22.14 17.63 -12.35
N PRO A 246 21.36 17.66 -11.27
CA PRO A 246 21.13 16.47 -10.46
C PRO A 246 20.36 15.41 -11.27
N PRO A 247 20.61 14.11 -11.04
CA PRO A 247 19.94 12.99 -11.75
C PRO A 247 18.40 13.06 -11.73
N ILE A 248 17.83 13.62 -10.65
CA ILE A 248 16.39 13.88 -10.49
C ILE A 248 15.84 14.92 -11.50
N ALA A 249 16.68 15.84 -12.00
CA ALA A 249 16.27 16.81 -13.04
C ALA A 249 16.12 16.16 -14.43
N VAL A 250 16.57 14.90 -14.59
CA VAL A 250 16.35 14.09 -15.80
C VAL A 250 15.20 13.08 -15.61
N GLY A 251 14.70 12.94 -14.37
CA GLY A 251 13.25 12.87 -14.14
C GLY A 251 12.57 11.52 -13.92
N MET A 252 13.27 10.41 -13.65
CA MET A 252 12.60 9.09 -13.57
C MET A 252 13.16 8.16 -12.49
N THR A 253 12.75 8.38 -11.24
CA THR A 253 12.80 7.39 -10.15
C THR A 253 11.51 6.57 -10.09
N ALA A 254 11.51 5.41 -9.42
CA ALA A 254 10.27 4.66 -9.14
C ALA A 254 9.23 5.53 -8.40
N VAL A 255 9.69 6.38 -7.49
CA VAL A 255 8.91 7.45 -6.85
C VAL A 255 8.26 8.37 -7.90
N ASN A 256 9.05 8.88 -8.87
CA ASN A 256 8.52 9.76 -9.90
C ASN A 256 7.55 9.04 -10.84
N TYR A 257 7.76 7.75 -11.14
CA TYR A 257 6.77 6.98 -11.88
C TYR A 257 5.46 6.88 -11.12
N ALA A 258 5.50 6.54 -9.83
CA ALA A 258 4.31 6.50 -8.98
C ALA A 258 3.57 7.83 -8.98
N GLN A 259 4.27 8.93 -8.73
CA GLN A 259 3.72 10.29 -8.70
C GLN A 259 3.07 10.68 -10.05
N SER A 260 3.81 10.50 -11.15
CA SER A 260 3.29 10.84 -12.48
C SER A 260 2.11 9.97 -12.85
N LEU A 261 2.14 8.68 -12.51
CA LEU A 261 1.09 7.75 -12.90
C LEU A 261 -0.18 8.00 -12.09
N VAL A 262 -0.07 8.30 -10.79
CA VAL A 262 -1.20 8.77 -9.96
C VAL A 262 -1.81 10.03 -10.56
N LEU A 263 -1.01 11.07 -10.84
CA LEU A 263 -1.53 12.32 -11.41
C LEU A 263 -2.08 12.16 -12.83
N CYS A 264 -1.49 11.27 -13.62
CA CYS A 264 -1.98 10.94 -14.95
C CYS A 264 -3.34 10.23 -14.88
N LYS A 265 -3.53 9.33 -13.91
CA LYS A 265 -4.82 8.65 -13.68
C LYS A 265 -5.90 9.58 -13.13
N LEU A 266 -5.56 10.42 -12.16
CA LEU A 266 -6.55 11.32 -11.53
C LEU A 266 -7.00 12.42 -12.49
N SER A 267 -6.07 13.07 -13.20
CA SER A 267 -6.37 14.31 -13.91
C SER A 267 -5.71 14.42 -15.29
N SER A 268 -5.11 13.34 -15.81
CA SER A 268 -4.33 13.34 -17.07
C SER A 268 -3.12 14.28 -17.07
N VAL A 269 -2.66 14.65 -15.88
CA VAL A 269 -1.50 15.51 -15.66
C VAL A 269 -0.23 14.65 -15.61
N LEU A 270 0.87 15.14 -16.17
CA LEU A 270 2.16 14.43 -16.21
C LEU A 270 2.11 13.05 -16.91
N CYS A 271 1.18 12.86 -17.85
CA CYS A 271 1.12 11.66 -18.67
C CYS A 271 2.26 11.56 -19.68
N LEU A 272 2.79 12.70 -20.11
CA LEU A 272 3.91 12.80 -21.06
C LEU A 272 5.22 13.08 -20.32
N ALA A 273 6.30 12.47 -20.80
CA ALA A 273 7.62 12.56 -20.17
C ALA A 273 8.75 12.93 -21.16
N PRO A 274 8.62 14.00 -21.96
CA PRO A 274 9.53 14.24 -23.08
C PRO A 274 10.99 14.49 -22.68
N GLN A 275 11.29 14.82 -21.41
CA GLN A 275 12.65 15.09 -20.95
C GLN A 275 13.49 13.84 -20.71
N ALA A 276 12.87 12.70 -20.40
CA ALA A 276 13.57 11.43 -20.15
C ALA A 276 13.52 10.47 -21.35
N GLY A 277 12.72 10.80 -22.37
CA GLY A 277 12.45 9.93 -23.53
C GLY A 277 11.04 9.36 -23.51
N GLU A 278 10.58 8.86 -24.67
CA GLU A 278 9.22 8.35 -24.88
C GLU A 278 8.90 7.15 -23.98
N ASP A 279 9.88 6.25 -23.76
CA ASP A 279 9.73 5.05 -22.93
C ASP A 279 9.35 5.33 -21.46
N HIS A 280 9.57 6.58 -21.03
CA HIS A 280 9.27 7.07 -19.69
C HIS A 280 7.91 7.78 -19.60
N ALA A 281 7.16 7.89 -20.68
CA ALA A 281 5.83 8.51 -20.67
C ALA A 281 4.80 7.59 -20.00
N MET A 282 4.06 8.14 -19.02
CA MET A 282 3.06 7.37 -18.27
C MET A 282 1.87 6.94 -19.11
N ILE A 283 1.65 7.58 -20.27
CA ILE A 283 0.63 7.15 -21.22
C ILE A 283 0.78 5.67 -21.64
N HIS A 284 2.00 5.12 -21.62
CA HIS A 284 2.24 3.70 -21.92
C HIS A 284 1.92 2.75 -20.75
N TYR A 285 1.77 3.27 -19.53
CA TYR A 285 1.56 2.48 -18.31
C TYR A 285 0.16 2.70 -17.70
N VAL A 286 -0.55 3.78 -18.06
CA VAL A 286 -1.85 4.16 -17.48
C VAL A 286 -2.91 3.05 -17.57
N ASN A 287 -2.87 2.25 -18.64
CA ASN A 287 -3.78 1.12 -18.86
C ASN A 287 -3.17 -0.23 -18.46
N VAL A 288 -1.86 -0.29 -18.24
CA VAL A 288 -1.14 -1.50 -17.83
C VAL A 288 -1.16 -1.65 -16.31
N VAL A 289 -1.27 -0.55 -15.58
CA VAL A 289 -1.36 -0.52 -14.13
C VAL A 289 -2.77 -0.15 -13.73
N ASP A 290 -3.41 -0.96 -12.90
CA ASP A 290 -4.77 -0.70 -12.41
C ASP A 290 -4.81 -0.39 -10.90
N GLN A 291 -3.70 -0.59 -10.19
CA GLN A 291 -3.54 -0.15 -8.81
C GLN A 291 -2.12 0.35 -8.53
N ILE A 292 -2.00 1.41 -7.75
CA ILE A 292 -0.72 1.91 -7.22
C ILE A 292 -0.87 2.01 -5.72
N ILE A 293 0.10 1.52 -4.95
CA ILE A 293 0.20 1.68 -3.51
C ILE A 293 1.52 2.37 -3.20
N VAL A 294 1.42 3.53 -2.57
CA VAL A 294 2.55 4.36 -2.15
C VAL A 294 2.67 4.22 -0.64
N ALA A 295 3.82 3.76 -0.17
CA ALA A 295 4.18 3.66 1.24
C ALA A 295 5.51 4.41 1.48
N PRO A 296 5.90 4.63 2.75
CA PRO A 296 7.24 5.13 3.04
C PRO A 296 8.27 4.20 2.39
N GLU A 297 9.22 4.80 1.66
CA GLU A 297 10.40 4.10 1.13
C GLU A 297 10.10 2.99 0.08
N SER A 298 8.85 2.78 -0.29
CA SER A 298 8.45 1.70 -1.19
C SER A 298 7.22 2.04 -2.02
N VAL A 299 7.06 1.35 -3.15
CA VAL A 299 5.88 1.45 -4.01
C VAL A 299 5.50 0.08 -4.55
N ALA A 300 4.19 -0.17 -4.67
CA ALA A 300 3.67 -1.31 -5.40
C ALA A 300 2.80 -0.88 -6.58
N PHE A 301 2.94 -1.58 -7.71
CA PHE A 301 2.12 -1.43 -8.90
C PHE A 301 1.46 -2.76 -9.21
N ARG A 302 0.13 -2.78 -9.34
CA ARG A 302 -0.58 -3.95 -9.83
C ARG A 302 -0.70 -3.89 -11.33
N LYS A 303 -0.27 -4.96 -11.99
CA LYS A 303 -0.49 -5.15 -13.42
C LYS A 303 -1.96 -5.47 -13.66
N THR A 304 -2.58 -4.79 -14.62
CA THR A 304 -4.00 -4.94 -14.94
C THR A 304 -4.38 -6.39 -15.20
N SER A 305 -5.49 -6.84 -14.62
CA SER A 305 -6.08 -8.16 -14.89
C SER A 305 -6.90 -8.19 -16.18
N LEU A 306 -7.11 -7.03 -16.83
CA LEU A 306 -7.98 -6.90 -18.00
C LEU A 306 -7.37 -7.55 -19.25
N VAL A 307 -7.83 -8.74 -19.58
CA VAL A 307 -8.18 -9.05 -20.98
C VAL A 307 -9.34 -8.11 -21.33
N THR A 308 -9.18 -7.30 -22.38
CA THR A 308 -10.17 -6.35 -22.88
C THR A 308 -11.55 -6.99 -23.07
N SER A 309 -12.44 -6.88 -22.08
CA SER A 309 -13.88 -7.00 -22.28
C SER A 309 -14.60 -5.99 -21.41
N THR A 310 -15.48 -5.23 -22.03
CA THR A 310 -16.26 -4.10 -21.51
C THR A 310 -17.39 -4.52 -20.56
N ALA A 311 -17.44 -5.78 -20.13
CA ALA A 311 -18.50 -6.29 -19.26
C ALA A 311 -17.98 -6.43 -17.82
N GLU A 312 -18.58 -5.65 -16.92
CA GLU A 312 -18.53 -5.78 -15.47
C GLU A 312 -17.13 -5.94 -14.86
N ARG A 313 -16.47 -4.80 -14.61
CA ARG A 313 -15.38 -4.70 -13.63
C ARG A 313 -15.94 -5.01 -12.23
N LYS A 314 -16.12 -6.29 -11.89
CA LYS A 314 -16.21 -6.71 -10.49
C LYS A 314 -14.88 -6.39 -9.85
N LEU A 315 -14.88 -5.41 -8.95
CA LEU A 315 -13.71 -5.05 -8.16
C LEU A 315 -13.22 -6.28 -7.39
N THR A 316 -12.03 -6.73 -7.75
CA THR A 316 -11.22 -7.69 -7.01
C THR A 316 -10.76 -7.02 -5.72
N SER A 317 -11.15 -7.54 -4.55
CA SER A 317 -10.39 -7.55 -3.27
C SER A 317 -9.73 -6.27 -2.69
N ASP A 318 -9.79 -5.11 -3.33
CA ASP A 318 -8.83 -4.01 -3.08
C ASP A 318 -9.18 -3.09 -1.91
N MET A 319 -10.37 -3.30 -1.36
CA MET A 319 -10.81 -2.63 -0.16
C MET A 319 -10.86 -3.65 0.98
N CYS A 320 -9.68 -4.01 1.48
CA CYS A 320 -9.57 -4.56 2.83
C CYS A 320 -9.87 -3.42 3.81
N ILE A 321 -11.15 -3.05 3.95
CA ILE A 321 -11.62 -2.33 5.13
C ILE A 321 -11.47 -3.31 6.28
N ALA A 322 -10.47 -3.05 7.13
CA ALA A 322 -10.29 -3.75 8.39
C ALA A 322 -11.47 -3.44 9.30
N LEU A 323 -12.38 -4.40 9.47
CA LEU A 323 -13.37 -4.35 10.52
C LEU A 323 -12.73 -4.97 11.78
N ASP A 324 -12.72 -4.21 12.88
CA ASP A 324 -12.15 -4.55 14.20
C ASP A 324 -12.35 -6.03 14.65
N ASP A 325 -11.34 -6.58 15.32
CA ASP A 325 -11.25 -7.98 15.78
C ASP A 325 -12.10 -8.28 17.03
N LYS A 326 -12.65 -7.25 17.67
CA LYS A 326 -13.53 -7.40 18.85
C LYS A 326 -14.96 -7.81 18.52
N SER A 327 -15.37 -7.76 17.26
CA SER A 327 -16.64 -8.35 16.82
C SER A 327 -16.36 -9.73 16.26
N GLY A 328 -16.78 -10.77 16.98
CA GLY A 328 -16.64 -12.17 16.56
C GLY A 328 -17.46 -12.57 15.32
N SER A 329 -17.53 -11.76 14.26
CA SER A 329 -18.03 -12.19 12.95
C SER A 329 -17.32 -11.48 11.79
N SER A 330 -16.80 -12.31 10.90
CA SER A 330 -16.46 -12.03 9.50
C SER A 330 -17.58 -11.28 8.79
N PHE A 331 -17.30 -10.18 8.07
CA PHE A 331 -18.10 -9.51 7.01
C PHE A 331 -19.66 -9.40 7.12
N ASP A 332 -20.25 -9.75 8.26
CA ASP A 332 -21.70 -9.82 8.49
C ASP A 332 -22.23 -8.55 9.17
N ARG A 333 -21.33 -7.66 9.64
CA ARG A 333 -21.71 -6.30 10.04
C ARG A 333 -21.68 -5.35 8.84
N LYS A 334 -22.69 -4.50 8.72
CA LYS A 334 -22.65 -3.38 7.79
C LYS A 334 -21.51 -2.44 8.16
N ALA A 335 -20.79 -1.95 7.16
CA ALA A 335 -19.77 -0.92 7.39
C ALA A 335 -20.45 0.45 7.57
N SER A 336 -20.01 1.21 8.57
CA SER A 336 -20.49 2.57 8.81
C SER A 336 -19.78 3.53 7.86
N VAL A 337 -20.54 4.20 6.99
CA VAL A 337 -20.00 5.03 5.91
C VAL A 337 -20.51 6.44 6.01
N LEU A 338 -19.61 7.42 5.95
CA LEU A 338 -19.98 8.82 5.77
C LEU A 338 -19.71 9.24 4.33
N VAL A 339 -20.76 9.59 3.59
CA VAL A 339 -20.66 10.20 2.27
C VAL A 339 -20.61 11.72 2.44
N VAL A 340 -19.51 12.31 2.03
CA VAL A 340 -19.28 13.76 2.04
C VAL A 340 -19.41 14.30 0.62
N ARG A 341 -20.39 15.18 0.41
CA ARG A 341 -20.60 15.86 -0.87
C ARG A 341 -20.09 17.30 -0.81
N LEU A 342 -19.20 17.62 -1.73
CA LEU A 342 -18.72 19.00 -1.96
C LEU A 342 -19.81 19.86 -2.61
N ASP A 343 -19.56 21.15 -2.76
CA ASP A 343 -20.48 22.02 -3.50
C ASP A 343 -20.19 21.90 -5.00
N GLY A 344 -21.24 21.77 -5.82
CA GLY A 344 -21.11 21.61 -7.27
C GLY A 344 -22.02 20.53 -7.81
N HIS A 345 -21.87 20.22 -9.11
CA HIS A 345 -22.68 19.20 -9.78
C HIS A 345 -22.07 17.82 -9.56
N HIS A 346 -22.84 16.92 -8.94
CA HIS A 346 -22.40 15.54 -8.73
C HIS A 346 -23.14 14.59 -9.66
N LEU A 347 -22.43 13.57 -10.15
CA LEU A 347 -23.04 12.50 -10.94
C LEU A 347 -24.12 11.74 -10.14
N THR A 348 -24.02 11.76 -8.80
CA THR A 348 -24.91 11.07 -7.86
C THR A 348 -26.06 11.94 -7.35
N GLU A 349 -26.13 13.24 -7.67
CA GLU A 349 -27.19 14.15 -7.20
C GLU A 349 -28.61 13.76 -7.63
N ALA A 350 -28.73 12.92 -8.67
CA ALA A 350 -30.00 12.35 -9.12
C ALA A 350 -30.43 11.08 -8.34
N MET A 351 -29.63 10.59 -7.39
CA MET A 351 -29.87 9.32 -6.70
C MET A 351 -30.34 9.54 -5.25
N PRO A 352 -31.54 9.06 -4.84
CA PRO A 352 -31.97 9.06 -3.44
C PRO A 352 -31.08 8.13 -2.59
N SER A 353 -31.00 8.33 -1.26
CA SER A 353 -30.03 7.61 -0.39
C SER A 353 -30.01 6.06 -0.49
N PRO A 354 -31.13 5.34 -0.79
CA PRO A 354 -31.07 3.91 -1.06
C PRO A 354 -30.21 3.56 -2.29
N ALA A 355 -30.19 4.44 -3.30
CA ALA A 355 -29.38 4.30 -4.50
C ALA A 355 -27.90 4.61 -4.24
N THR A 356 -27.55 5.46 -3.27
CA THR A 356 -26.15 5.65 -2.84
C THR A 356 -25.59 4.42 -2.15
N SER A 357 -26.34 3.82 -1.21
CA SER A 357 -25.94 2.56 -0.58
C SER A 357 -25.79 1.45 -1.63
N GLN A 358 -26.74 1.31 -2.57
CA GLN A 358 -26.65 0.32 -3.63
C GLN A 358 -25.49 0.59 -4.60
N HIS A 359 -25.24 1.85 -4.96
CA HIS A 359 -24.09 2.24 -5.77
C HIS A 359 -22.77 1.86 -5.08
N LEU A 360 -22.63 2.18 -3.81
CA LEU A 360 -21.46 1.81 -3.02
C LEU A 360 -21.34 0.29 -2.87
N GLN A 361 -22.44 -0.44 -2.68
CA GLN A 361 -22.42 -1.91 -2.61
C GLN A 361 -21.96 -2.53 -3.92
N THR A 362 -22.53 -2.09 -5.05
CA THR A 362 -22.12 -2.54 -6.39
C THR A 362 -20.66 -2.23 -6.65
N ARG A 363 -20.21 -1.04 -6.23
CA ARG A 363 -18.84 -0.60 -6.42
C ARG A 363 -17.86 -1.35 -5.52
N LEU A 364 -18.12 -1.41 -4.23
CA LEU A 364 -17.16 -1.82 -3.21
C LEU A 364 -17.35 -3.28 -2.76
N GLY A 365 -18.40 -3.96 -3.23
CA GLY A 365 -18.63 -5.39 -3.01
C GLY A 365 -19.03 -5.76 -1.58
N ALA A 366 -19.42 -4.82 -0.73
CA ALA A 366 -19.82 -5.11 0.65
C ALA A 366 -21.27 -5.62 0.75
N ARG A 367 -21.55 -6.48 1.75
CA ARG A 367 -22.90 -7.01 2.05
C ARG A 367 -23.90 -5.94 2.52
N GLY A 368 -23.42 -4.75 2.89
CA GLY A 368 -24.26 -3.60 3.22
C GLY A 368 -23.48 -2.43 3.85
N PHE A 369 -24.04 -1.23 3.74
CA PHE A 369 -23.49 0.01 4.32
C PHE A 369 -24.56 0.71 5.16
N ASP A 370 -24.17 1.18 6.34
CA ASP A 370 -24.95 2.17 7.09
C ASP A 370 -24.44 3.55 6.69
N VAL A 371 -25.17 4.18 5.75
CA VAL A 371 -24.75 5.41 5.08
C VAL A 371 -25.29 6.63 5.79
N PHE A 372 -24.37 7.51 6.18
CA PHE A 372 -24.62 8.87 6.66
C PHE A 372 -24.21 9.85 5.56
N GLU A 373 -24.93 10.96 5.39
CA GLU A 373 -24.59 11.97 4.39
C GLU A 373 -24.23 13.30 5.07
N LEU A 374 -23.20 13.97 4.55
CA LEU A 374 -22.79 15.31 4.93
C LEU A 374 -22.59 16.16 3.67
N ARG A 375 -23.34 17.26 3.56
CA ARG A 375 -23.14 18.26 2.49
C ARG A 375 -22.29 19.39 3.03
N LEU A 376 -21.14 19.67 2.43
CA LEU A 376 -20.25 20.71 2.94
C LEU A 376 -20.85 22.12 2.86
N ALA A 377 -21.69 22.44 1.87
CA ALA A 377 -22.49 23.67 1.85
C ALA A 377 -23.30 23.91 3.14
N SER A 378 -23.71 22.84 3.84
CA SER A 378 -24.47 22.97 5.09
C SER A 378 -23.59 23.28 6.30
N CYS A 379 -22.27 23.08 6.17
CA CYS A 379 -21.29 23.44 7.18
C CYS A 379 -20.77 24.85 6.94
N ALA A 380 -21.16 25.81 7.79
CA ALA A 380 -20.56 27.14 7.76
C ALA A 380 -19.05 27.15 8.15
N SER A 381 -18.52 26.10 8.80
CA SER A 381 -17.13 25.99 9.24
C SER A 381 -16.72 24.55 9.58
N VAL A 382 -15.43 24.31 9.84
CA VAL A 382 -14.93 23.00 10.31
C VAL A 382 -15.63 22.58 11.60
N ALA A 383 -15.85 23.52 12.53
CA ALA A 383 -16.48 23.25 13.81
C ALA A 383 -17.93 22.76 13.67
N THR A 384 -18.70 23.34 12.74
CA THR A 384 -20.08 22.89 12.49
C THR A 384 -20.11 21.54 11.80
N CYS A 385 -19.17 21.27 10.88
CA CYS A 385 -19.01 19.95 10.27
C CYS A 385 -18.65 18.87 11.29
N LEU A 386 -17.72 19.15 12.21
CA LEU A 386 -17.36 18.22 13.28
C LEU A 386 -18.52 17.92 14.23
N ALA A 387 -19.38 18.91 14.51
CA ALA A 387 -20.59 18.69 15.30
C ALA A 387 -21.52 17.67 14.62
N SER A 388 -21.79 17.84 13.32
CA SER A 388 -22.61 16.88 12.55
C SER A 388 -22.02 15.47 12.53
N ILE A 389 -20.69 15.34 12.40
CA ILE A 389 -20.01 14.03 12.44
C ILE A 389 -20.04 13.41 13.84
N ARG A 390 -19.98 14.25 14.89
CA ARG A 390 -20.02 13.78 16.27
C ARG A 390 -21.33 13.07 16.61
N ASP A 391 -22.43 13.53 16.03
CA ASP A 391 -23.77 12.99 16.24
C ASP A 391 -23.98 11.61 15.56
N ILE A 392 -23.09 11.22 14.65
CA ILE A 392 -23.07 9.87 14.09
C ILE A 392 -22.67 8.88 15.19
N GLY A 393 -23.53 7.91 15.48
CA GLY A 393 -23.25 6.86 16.46
C GLY A 393 -22.07 5.97 16.04
N GLY A 394 -21.17 5.66 16.99
CA GLY A 394 -20.05 4.76 16.75
C GLY A 394 -18.87 5.37 15.97
N THR A 395 -18.07 4.49 15.37
CA THR A 395 -16.92 4.80 14.53
C THR A 395 -17.22 4.47 13.07
N LEU A 396 -16.78 5.34 12.16
CA LEU A 396 -16.86 5.17 10.72
C LEU A 396 -15.76 4.21 10.26
N ASP A 397 -16.12 3.29 9.36
CA ASP A 397 -15.18 2.40 8.68
C ASP A 397 -14.68 3.05 7.37
N LEU A 398 -15.52 3.89 6.73
CA LEU A 398 -15.24 4.54 5.45
C LEU A 398 -15.82 5.97 5.40
N ILE A 399 -15.06 6.89 4.80
CA ILE A 399 -15.54 8.19 4.36
C ILE A 399 -15.41 8.26 2.84
N VAL A 400 -16.51 8.48 2.14
CA VAL A 400 -16.53 8.66 0.69
C VAL A 400 -16.71 10.12 0.38
N VAL A 401 -15.70 10.75 -0.19
CA VAL A 401 -15.76 12.11 -0.72
C VAL A 401 -16.16 12.03 -2.19
N GLU A 402 -17.30 12.62 -2.53
CA GLU A 402 -17.73 12.79 -3.92
C GLU A 402 -17.21 14.13 -4.46
N VAL A 403 -16.28 14.04 -5.42
CA VAL A 403 -15.72 15.18 -6.13
C VAL A 403 -16.68 15.57 -7.27
N PRO A 404 -17.09 16.85 -7.35
CA PRO A 404 -18.05 17.31 -8.35
C PRO A 404 -17.38 17.35 -9.72
N SER A 405 -18.18 17.20 -10.78
CA SER A 405 -17.68 17.23 -12.16
C SER A 405 -17.08 18.58 -12.55
N ASN A 406 -17.49 19.66 -11.88
CA ASN A 406 -16.99 21.02 -12.05
C ASN A 406 -15.99 21.43 -10.94
N SER A 407 -15.25 20.46 -10.40
CA SER A 407 -14.22 20.69 -9.35
C SER A 407 -13.07 21.61 -9.76
N ASP A 408 -12.90 21.90 -11.05
CA ASP A 408 -11.96 22.90 -11.57
C ASP A 408 -12.47 24.33 -11.43
N GLU A 409 -13.77 24.53 -11.22
CA GLU A 409 -14.34 25.86 -11.10
C GLU A 409 -14.08 26.45 -9.71
N GLN A 410 -13.73 27.74 -9.69
CA GLN A 410 -13.48 28.52 -8.47
C GLN A 410 -14.65 28.47 -7.46
N ALA A 411 -15.88 28.28 -7.95
CA ALA A 411 -17.08 28.18 -7.11
C ALA A 411 -17.03 26.99 -6.14
N THR A 412 -16.30 25.92 -6.47
CA THR A 412 -16.19 24.72 -5.62
C THR A 412 -15.04 24.81 -4.62
N SER A 413 -14.10 25.75 -4.80
CA SER A 413 -12.85 25.85 -4.04
C SER A 413 -13.04 25.98 -2.52
N ALA A 414 -14.07 26.70 -2.07
CA ALA A 414 -14.34 26.87 -0.64
C ALA A 414 -14.70 25.54 0.04
N SER A 415 -15.55 24.73 -0.59
CA SER A 415 -15.93 23.41 -0.08
C SER A 415 -14.76 22.43 -0.09
N GLN A 416 -13.91 22.49 -1.13
CA GLN A 416 -12.68 21.70 -1.19
C GLN A 416 -11.71 22.05 -0.06
N GLN A 417 -11.50 23.35 0.19
CA GLN A 417 -10.64 23.82 1.27
C GLN A 417 -11.18 23.41 2.65
N LEU A 418 -12.50 23.54 2.85
CA LEU A 418 -13.17 23.10 4.07
C LEU A 418 -12.99 21.59 4.31
N LEU A 419 -13.06 20.77 3.27
CA LEU A 419 -12.80 19.33 3.36
C LEU A 419 -11.36 19.04 3.82
N ILE A 420 -10.38 19.70 3.19
CA ILE A 420 -8.95 19.51 3.49
C ILE A 420 -8.68 19.87 4.95
N GLU A 421 -9.23 20.98 5.43
CA GLU A 421 -9.11 21.42 6.83
C GLU A 421 -9.84 20.50 7.80
N LEU A 422 -11.01 19.97 7.43
CA LEU A 422 -11.75 19.02 8.24
C LEU A 422 -10.98 17.72 8.42
N LEU A 423 -10.54 17.09 7.32
CA LEU A 423 -9.84 15.81 7.35
C LEU A 423 -8.43 15.93 7.94
N GLY A 424 -7.75 17.05 7.75
CA GLY A 424 -6.43 17.31 8.33
C GLY A 424 -6.47 18.09 9.66
N GLY A 425 -7.64 18.31 10.24
CA GLY A 425 -7.84 19.07 11.47
C GLY A 425 -7.52 18.26 12.72
N ALA A 426 -6.79 18.85 13.68
CA ALA A 426 -6.35 18.17 14.90
C ALA A 426 -7.50 17.57 15.73
N ASP A 427 -8.71 18.13 15.64
CA ASP A 427 -9.87 17.63 16.37
C ASP A 427 -10.45 16.39 15.70
N PHE A 428 -10.54 16.37 14.36
CA PHE A 428 -10.90 15.15 13.62
C PHE A 428 -9.87 14.05 13.90
N MET A 429 -8.57 14.40 13.86
CA MET A 429 -7.42 13.55 14.19
C MET A 429 -7.56 12.84 15.54
N ARG A 430 -7.99 13.56 16.56
CA ARG A 430 -8.11 13.04 17.93
C ARG A 430 -9.47 12.40 18.23
N SER A 431 -10.47 12.59 17.38
CA SER A 431 -11.87 12.21 17.67
C SER A 431 -12.16 10.71 17.68
N ASN A 432 -11.23 9.86 17.21
CA ASN A 432 -11.47 8.43 16.97
C ASN A 432 -12.69 8.12 16.08
N LYS A 433 -13.23 9.12 15.35
CA LYS A 433 -14.44 8.94 14.54
C LYS A 433 -14.22 8.08 13.32
N LEU A 434 -13.05 8.13 12.69
CA LEU A 434 -12.63 7.13 11.72
C LEU A 434 -11.93 5.98 12.46
N ALA A 435 -12.30 4.72 12.24
CA ALA A 435 -11.63 3.59 12.88
C ALA A 435 -10.14 3.53 12.50
N ILE A 436 -9.29 2.96 13.36
CA ILE A 436 -7.91 2.61 12.96
C ILE A 436 -8.00 1.60 11.81
N GLY A 437 -7.27 1.85 10.72
CA GLY A 437 -7.40 1.10 9.46
C GLY A 437 -8.58 1.53 8.58
N GLY A 438 -9.44 2.43 9.07
CA GLY A 438 -10.55 3.01 8.31
C GLY A 438 -10.05 3.88 7.15
N VAL A 439 -10.89 4.07 6.14
CA VAL A 439 -10.47 4.61 4.84
C VAL A 439 -11.17 5.92 4.52
N VAL A 440 -10.44 6.86 3.92
CA VAL A 440 -11.02 8.00 3.19
C VAL A 440 -10.81 7.77 1.70
N MET A 441 -11.91 7.69 0.98
CA MET A 441 -11.97 7.50 -0.46
C MET A 441 -12.37 8.81 -1.12
N ILE A 442 -11.48 9.40 -1.91
CA ILE A 442 -11.79 10.53 -2.78
C ILE A 442 -12.13 9.98 -4.17
N ASN A 443 -13.39 10.14 -4.55
CA ASN A 443 -13.96 9.59 -5.77
C ASN A 443 -14.44 10.71 -6.70
N GLY A 444 -14.13 10.59 -8.00
CA GLY A 444 -14.75 11.43 -9.02
C GLY A 444 -13.81 12.42 -9.72
N TYR A 445 -12.49 12.31 -9.52
CA TYR A 445 -11.55 13.07 -10.35
C TYR A 445 -11.77 12.74 -11.84
N GLN A 446 -11.88 13.78 -12.66
CA GLN A 446 -12.11 13.66 -14.09
C GLN A 446 -10.80 13.93 -14.86
N PRO A 447 -10.50 13.15 -15.93
CA PRO A 447 -9.44 13.47 -16.86
C PRO A 447 -9.58 14.90 -17.38
N ARG A 448 -8.58 15.75 -17.15
CA ARG A 448 -8.57 17.13 -17.66
C ARG A 448 -7.72 17.24 -18.91
N SER A 449 -8.03 18.24 -19.74
CA SER A 449 -7.24 18.52 -20.94
C SER A 449 -5.76 18.75 -20.59
N ILE A 450 -4.88 18.05 -21.31
CA ILE A 450 -3.41 18.04 -21.22
C ILE A 450 -2.79 19.46 -21.30
N SER A 451 -3.56 20.46 -21.74
CA SER A 451 -3.13 21.85 -21.91
C SER A 451 -2.75 22.59 -20.62
N ALA A 452 -3.13 22.10 -19.43
CA ALA A 452 -2.97 22.87 -18.19
C ALA A 452 -1.55 22.89 -17.61
N ILE A 453 -0.70 21.90 -17.91
CA ILE A 453 0.66 21.84 -17.36
C ILE A 453 1.63 21.56 -18.50
N GLN A 454 2.27 22.63 -19.00
CA GLN A 454 3.48 22.50 -19.80
C GLN A 454 4.43 21.58 -19.05
N THR A 455 4.98 20.60 -19.78
CA THR A 455 6.03 19.71 -19.27
C THR A 455 7.04 20.55 -18.49
N PRO A 456 7.40 20.15 -17.25
CA PRO A 456 8.24 20.98 -16.39
C PRO A 456 9.44 21.45 -17.21
N ASP A 457 9.82 22.73 -17.13
CA ASP A 457 11.06 23.13 -17.78
C ASP A 457 12.24 22.40 -17.11
N SER A 458 13.37 22.31 -17.80
CA SER A 458 14.54 21.57 -17.30
C SER A 458 15.15 22.09 -15.99
N LYS A 459 14.54 23.11 -15.36
CA LYS A 459 15.01 23.78 -14.15
C LYS A 459 14.17 23.48 -12.91
N SER A 460 12.98 22.89 -13.05
CA SER A 460 12.12 22.61 -11.89
C SER A 460 11.42 21.25 -12.01
N PRO A 461 11.70 20.27 -11.13
CA PRO A 461 10.95 19.02 -11.14
C PRO A 461 9.50 19.29 -10.71
N ARG A 462 8.56 19.07 -11.64
CA ARG A 462 7.13 18.84 -11.42
C ARG A 462 6.50 19.71 -10.33
N THR A 463 6.18 20.95 -10.68
CA THR A 463 5.64 21.88 -9.70
C THR A 463 4.11 21.69 -9.59
N ALA A 464 3.65 21.13 -8.46
CA ALA A 464 2.22 21.07 -8.14
C ALA A 464 1.62 22.47 -7.91
N ASP A 465 2.46 23.51 -7.81
CA ASP A 465 2.04 24.91 -7.71
C ASP A 465 1.16 25.37 -8.88
N ARG A 466 1.22 24.69 -10.04
CA ARG A 466 0.35 24.94 -11.20
C ARG A 466 -1.01 24.25 -11.09
N ILE A 467 -1.21 23.38 -10.10
CA ILE A 467 -2.51 22.74 -9.85
C ILE A 467 -3.36 23.71 -9.05
N ASN A 468 -4.27 24.44 -9.70
CA ASN A 468 -5.11 25.44 -9.01
C ASN A 468 -6.28 24.84 -8.22
N GLU A 469 -6.71 23.62 -8.53
CA GLU A 469 -7.78 22.93 -7.79
C GLU A 469 -7.27 22.52 -6.40
N PRO A 470 -7.87 23.02 -5.29
CA PRO A 470 -7.38 22.77 -3.94
C PRO A 470 -7.27 21.30 -3.54
N LEU A 471 -8.23 20.45 -3.92
CA LEU A 471 -8.23 19.05 -3.50
C LEU A 471 -7.21 18.20 -4.27
N LEU A 472 -7.11 18.38 -5.59
CA LEU A 472 -6.09 17.74 -6.42
C LEU A 472 -4.68 18.22 -6.02
N ALA A 473 -4.57 19.50 -5.69
CA ALA A 473 -3.37 20.10 -5.12
C ALA A 473 -2.96 19.39 -3.83
N PHE A 474 -3.87 19.24 -2.87
CA PHE A 474 -3.62 18.52 -1.63
C PHE A 474 -3.23 17.06 -1.87
N ALA A 475 -3.92 16.35 -2.78
CA ALA A 475 -3.58 14.97 -3.12
C ALA A 475 -2.16 14.85 -3.72
N ALA A 476 -1.79 15.76 -4.62
CA ALA A 476 -0.44 15.84 -5.17
C ALA A 476 0.57 16.11 -4.05
N ASP A 477 0.37 17.16 -3.27
CA ASP A 477 1.21 17.55 -2.13
C ASP A 477 1.43 16.39 -1.15
N PHE A 478 0.36 15.65 -0.84
CA PHE A 478 0.41 14.49 0.04
C PHE A 478 1.21 13.32 -0.56
N VAL A 479 0.91 12.91 -1.80
CA VAL A 479 1.62 11.81 -2.48
C VAL A 479 3.10 12.14 -2.64
N MET A 480 3.42 13.39 -2.93
CA MET A 480 4.79 13.86 -3.01
C MET A 480 5.49 13.71 -1.66
N GLN A 481 4.86 14.07 -0.53
CA GLN A 481 5.49 13.90 0.80
C GLN A 481 5.72 12.45 1.22
N GLN A 482 4.87 11.49 0.83
CA GLN A 482 5.10 10.08 1.17
C GLN A 482 6.35 9.51 0.49
N LEU A 483 6.72 10.09 -0.64
CA LEU A 483 7.81 9.60 -1.47
C LEU A 483 9.06 10.49 -1.43
N VAL A 484 8.97 11.69 -0.84
CA VAL A 484 10.12 12.56 -0.62
C VAL A 484 10.80 12.16 0.69
N THR A 485 12.01 11.63 0.56
CA THR A 485 12.89 11.37 1.69
C THR A 485 13.69 12.64 1.97
N SER A 486 13.31 13.38 3.00
CA SER A 486 14.22 14.37 3.56
C SER A 486 15.27 13.60 4.36
N PRO A 487 16.58 13.70 4.06
CA PRO A 487 17.57 13.11 4.93
C PRO A 487 17.51 13.82 6.28
N LYS A 488 17.01 13.14 7.32
CA LYS A 488 17.21 13.59 8.71
C LYS A 488 18.69 13.40 9.03
N GLY A 489 19.52 14.43 8.82
CA GLY A 489 20.92 14.40 9.21
C GLY A 489 21.78 15.31 8.37
N GLY A 490 22.33 16.34 9.00
CA GLY A 490 23.02 17.43 8.32
C GLY A 490 24.25 17.00 7.54
N HIS A 491 24.22 17.25 6.23
CA HIS A 491 25.29 17.98 5.55
C HIS A 491 24.63 18.95 4.57
N GLY A 492 24.80 20.24 4.85
CA GLY A 492 24.25 21.31 4.03
C GLY A 492 24.82 21.27 2.63
N ARG A 493 23.97 20.97 1.64
CA ARG A 493 23.89 21.57 0.29
C ARG A 493 23.02 20.80 -0.70
N ASP A 494 22.31 19.77 -0.27
CA ASP A 494 21.51 18.95 -1.19
C ASP A 494 20.02 19.29 -1.11
N ALA A 495 19.63 20.36 -1.84
CA ALA A 495 18.24 20.75 -2.11
C ALA A 495 17.51 19.75 -3.07
N TRP A 496 17.62 18.45 -2.80
CA TRP A 496 17.36 17.37 -3.79
C TRP A 496 15.90 16.96 -3.91
N ALA A 497 15.00 17.65 -3.22
CA ALA A 497 13.56 17.58 -3.44
C ALA A 497 12.94 18.95 -3.13
N ALA A 498 13.27 19.99 -3.91
CA ALA A 498 12.66 21.32 -3.80
C ALA A 498 11.19 21.32 -4.26
N TYR A 499 10.39 20.39 -3.75
CA TYR A 499 8.95 20.40 -3.85
C TYR A 499 8.41 21.18 -2.66
N ARG A 500 7.92 22.40 -2.92
CA ARG A 500 7.29 23.21 -1.88
C ARG A 500 5.85 22.76 -1.70
N VAL A 501 5.56 22.22 -0.51
CA VAL A 501 4.19 21.85 -0.12
C VAL A 501 3.42 23.12 0.24
N ARG A 502 2.21 23.29 -0.29
CA ARG A 502 1.38 24.49 -0.02
C ARG A 502 0.74 24.45 1.37
N ASN A 503 0.33 23.26 1.79
CA ASN A 503 -0.40 23.04 3.04
C ASN A 503 0.42 22.19 4.03
N GLU A 504 1.70 22.50 4.23
CA GLU A 504 2.67 21.64 4.95
C GLU A 504 2.16 21.16 6.31
N GLU A 505 1.62 22.06 7.13
CA GLU A 505 1.07 21.73 8.45
C GLU A 505 -0.13 20.77 8.38
N ILE A 506 -0.98 20.90 7.36
CA ILE A 506 -2.11 20.00 7.15
C ILE A 506 -1.61 18.63 6.68
N VAL A 507 -0.67 18.60 5.73
CA VAL A 507 -0.13 17.33 5.20
C VAL A 507 0.65 16.57 6.27
N LYS A 508 1.44 17.25 7.10
CA LYS A 508 2.12 16.66 8.27
C LYS A 508 1.15 15.97 9.24
N ARG A 509 -0.03 16.54 9.46
CA ARG A 509 -1.08 15.90 10.26
C ARG A 509 -1.74 14.75 9.52
N ALA A 510 -2.06 14.94 8.24
CA ALA A 510 -2.67 13.91 7.39
C ALA A 510 -1.79 12.66 7.26
N ILE A 511 -0.46 12.80 7.31
CA ILE A 511 0.50 11.70 7.33
C ILE A 511 0.24 10.71 8.48
N VAL A 512 -0.12 11.20 9.66
CA VAL A 512 -0.44 10.35 10.84
C VAL A 512 -1.73 9.57 10.60
N PHE A 513 -2.62 10.12 9.78
CA PHE A 513 -3.83 9.46 9.32
C PHE A 513 -3.64 8.57 8.12
N TYR A 514 -2.57 8.66 7.35
CA TYR A 514 -2.56 8.06 6.03
C TYR A 514 -1.18 7.46 5.81
N SER A 515 -0.98 6.30 6.44
CA SER A 515 0.31 5.62 6.44
C SER A 515 0.70 5.14 5.03
N ASP A 516 -0.29 5.02 4.15
CA ASP A 516 -0.15 4.78 2.73
C ASP A 516 -1.24 5.48 1.92
N VAL A 517 -1.03 5.54 0.61
CA VAL A 517 -2.04 5.99 -0.37
C VAL A 517 -2.15 4.97 -1.50
N SER A 518 -3.37 4.77 -2.00
CA SER A 518 -3.55 4.00 -3.21
C SER A 518 -4.54 4.59 -4.19
N ILE A 519 -4.37 4.25 -5.46
CA ILE A 519 -5.35 4.53 -6.51
C ILE A 519 -5.82 3.23 -7.15
N ASP A 520 -7.09 3.15 -7.52
CA ASP A 520 -7.69 1.99 -8.19
C ASP A 520 -7.96 2.21 -9.69
N ALA A 521 -8.57 1.20 -10.32
CA ALA A 521 -8.95 1.19 -11.73
C ALA A 521 -10.08 2.17 -12.09
N HIS A 522 -10.74 2.75 -11.08
CA HIS A 522 -11.79 3.76 -11.21
C HIS A 522 -11.26 5.17 -10.90
N ASN A 523 -9.93 5.33 -10.83
CA ASN A 523 -9.25 6.58 -10.51
C ASN A 523 -9.68 7.17 -9.16
N SER A 524 -10.06 6.31 -8.21
CA SER A 524 -10.35 6.76 -6.86
C SER A 524 -9.11 6.67 -6.00
N LEU A 525 -8.89 7.75 -5.27
CA LEU A 525 -7.76 7.88 -4.36
C LEU A 525 -8.21 7.45 -2.96
N TYR A 526 -7.43 6.59 -2.34
CA TYR A 526 -7.71 6.05 -1.02
C TYR A 526 -6.57 6.42 -0.08
N PHE A 527 -6.96 6.85 1.10
CA PHE A 527 -6.07 7.14 2.19
C PHE A 527 -6.51 6.32 3.41
N ARG A 528 -5.60 5.62 4.09
CA ARG A 528 -5.94 4.75 5.23
C ARG A 528 -5.46 5.28 6.58
N ARG A 529 -6.37 5.37 7.55
CA ARG A 529 -6.08 5.63 8.97
C ARG A 529 -4.98 4.72 9.51
N GLY A 530 -3.79 5.28 9.69
CA GLY A 530 -2.71 4.65 10.47
C GLY A 530 -3.06 4.56 11.96
N ASP A 531 -2.32 3.74 12.69
CA ASP A 531 -2.38 3.71 14.14
C ASP A 531 -1.40 4.75 14.71
N PRO A 532 -1.89 5.79 15.44
CA PRO A 532 -1.05 6.88 15.94
C PRO A 532 0.01 6.42 16.95
N ARG A 533 -0.07 5.19 17.48
CA ARG A 533 0.99 4.61 18.32
C ARG A 533 2.25 4.25 17.55
N HIS A 534 2.15 4.11 16.23
CA HIS A 534 3.29 3.83 15.35
C HIS A 534 3.83 5.15 14.78
N ASP A 535 4.12 6.13 15.63
CA ASP A 535 4.61 7.45 15.20
C ASP A 535 5.87 7.32 14.31
N ARG A 536 6.14 8.31 13.45
CA ARG A 536 7.31 8.31 12.55
C ARG A 536 8.65 8.33 13.28
N ASP A 537 8.64 8.70 14.57
CA ASP A 537 9.81 8.80 15.43
C ASP A 537 9.89 7.68 16.49
N THR A 538 9.03 6.65 16.45
CA THR A 538 9.19 5.50 17.36
C THR A 538 10.45 4.74 17.01
N ASP A 539 11.34 4.59 17.99
CA ASP A 539 12.48 3.67 17.94
C ASP A 539 11.93 2.26 17.65
N PRO A 540 12.55 1.46 16.75
CA PRO A 540 12.11 0.09 16.45
C PRO A 540 11.89 -0.79 17.68
N SER A 541 12.46 -0.42 18.83
CA SER A 541 12.27 -1.07 20.14
C SER A 541 10.94 -0.78 20.85
N ASP A 542 10.17 0.25 20.47
CA ASP A 542 8.92 0.66 21.13
C ASP A 542 7.67 -0.15 20.68
N GLN A 543 7.85 -1.17 19.83
CA GLN A 543 6.75 -1.92 19.20
C GLN A 543 6.52 -3.34 19.77
N LEU A 544 6.91 -3.57 21.04
CA LEU A 544 6.65 -4.81 21.79
C LEU A 544 5.56 -4.65 22.85
#